data_AF-A0A1R3TWE4-F1
#
_entry.id   AF-A0A1R3TWE4-F1
#
_cell.length_a   1.000
_cell.length_b   1.000
_cell.length_c   1.000
_cell.angle_alpha   90.00
_cell.angle_beta   90.00
_cell.angle_gamma   90.00
#
_symmetry.space_group_name_H-M   'P 1'
#
loop_
_entity.id
_entity.type
_entity.pdbx_description
1 polymer ?
#
loop_
_entity_poly.entity_id
_entity_poly.type
_entity_poly.pdbx_seq_one_letter_code
_entity_poly.pdbx_strand_id
1 'polypeptide(L)'
;MSEKAEKKQSALWENVKVIVQALLLAMVIRTVLFQPFTIPSGSMMPTLLVGDYLFVNKFSYGYSKYSLPFSPNLFSGRILQFSEPKRGDVVVFRLPPNPDVDYIKRLVGLPGDRIQVTNGVLFVNGQPVPKQPDGAFTSDYRADPGSNVPVFRETFDNGVTFDTLDQSPDSRGDNTREFLVPEGHYFMMGDNRDNSLDSRFDVGFVPAENLIGRASVIFFSLGNDTPFSRVWDWPANMRWDRLFKVVK
;
A
#
# COMPACT_ATOMS: atom_id res chain seq x y z
N MET A 1 56.71 -5.63 -13.70
CA MET A 1 55.30 -5.87 -14.11
C MET A 1 54.42 -6.42 -12.98
N SER A 2 54.97 -7.19 -12.01
CA SER A 2 54.22 -7.79 -10.89
C SER A 2 53.62 -6.78 -9.89
N GLU A 3 54.36 -5.75 -9.48
CA GLU A 3 53.89 -4.75 -8.50
C GLU A 3 52.66 -3.92 -8.96
N LYS A 4 52.60 -3.60 -10.27
CA LYS A 4 51.44 -2.91 -10.86
C LYS A 4 50.22 -3.82 -10.94
N ALA A 5 50.41 -5.13 -11.10
CA ALA A 5 49.32 -6.10 -11.14
C ALA A 5 48.73 -6.34 -9.73
N GLU A 6 49.59 -6.48 -8.71
CA GLU A 6 49.17 -6.60 -7.31
C GLU A 6 48.41 -5.36 -6.81
N LYS A 7 48.92 -4.15 -7.09
CA LYS A 7 48.19 -2.90 -6.75
C LYS A 7 46.82 -2.82 -7.41
N LYS A 8 46.70 -3.27 -8.67
CA LYS A 8 45.42 -3.26 -9.41
C LYS A 8 44.45 -4.30 -8.83
N GLN A 9 44.93 -5.47 -8.43
CA GLN A 9 44.13 -6.51 -7.78
C GLN A 9 43.67 -6.07 -6.39
N SER A 10 44.52 -5.40 -5.60
CA SER A 10 44.15 -4.81 -4.31
C SER A 10 43.08 -3.73 -4.46
N ALA A 11 43.23 -2.81 -5.42
CA ALA A 11 42.25 -1.75 -5.68
C ALA A 11 40.90 -2.31 -6.16
N LEU A 12 40.90 -3.36 -6.99
CA LEU A 12 39.68 -4.05 -7.40
C LEU A 12 38.98 -4.71 -6.20
N TRP A 13 39.72 -5.37 -5.30
CA TRP A 13 39.16 -5.97 -4.09
C TRP A 13 38.58 -4.94 -3.12
N GLU A 14 39.25 -3.78 -2.96
CA GLU A 14 38.73 -2.68 -2.14
C GLU A 14 37.41 -2.14 -2.71
N ASN A 15 37.32 -1.91 -4.02
CA ASN A 15 36.08 -1.48 -4.66
C ASN A 15 34.95 -2.50 -4.50
N VAL A 16 35.23 -3.79 -4.70
CA VAL A 16 34.25 -4.87 -4.48
C VAL A 16 33.79 -4.87 -3.02
N LYS A 17 34.70 -4.73 -2.06
CA LYS A 17 34.36 -4.68 -0.63
C LYS A 17 33.44 -3.50 -0.31
N VAL A 18 33.73 -2.31 -0.84
CA VAL A 18 32.87 -1.12 -0.66
C VAL A 18 31.48 -1.35 -1.26
N ILE A 19 31.40 -1.91 -2.47
CA ILE A 19 30.11 -2.23 -3.11
C ILE A 19 29.32 -3.23 -2.26
N VAL A 20 29.96 -4.30 -1.77
CA VAL A 20 29.31 -5.30 -0.92
C VAL A 20 28.83 -4.66 0.40
N GLN A 21 29.65 -3.82 1.04
CA GLN A 21 29.25 -3.12 2.25
C GLN A 21 28.07 -2.17 2.02
N ALA A 22 28.07 -1.44 0.91
CA ALA A 22 26.96 -0.57 0.53
C ALA A 22 25.67 -1.37 0.25
N LEU A 23 25.77 -2.50 -0.45
CA LEU A 23 24.63 -3.40 -0.70
C LEU A 23 24.09 -4.01 0.59
N LEU A 24 24.95 -4.44 1.50
CA LEU A 24 24.55 -4.97 2.81
C LEU A 24 23.87 -3.88 3.65
N LEU A 25 24.44 -2.67 3.70
CA LEU A 25 23.83 -1.54 4.41
C LEU A 25 22.46 -1.20 3.81
N ALA A 26 22.36 -1.11 2.48
CA ALA A 26 21.10 -0.88 1.79
C ALA A 26 20.08 -1.99 2.08
N MET A 27 20.50 -3.25 2.11
CA MET A 27 19.66 -4.39 2.48
C MET A 27 19.17 -4.28 3.92
N VAL A 28 20.02 -3.92 4.88
CA VAL A 28 19.64 -3.74 6.29
C VAL A 28 18.64 -2.58 6.42
N ILE A 29 18.93 -1.42 5.83
CA ILE A 29 18.04 -0.25 5.86
C ILE A 29 16.68 -0.60 5.24
N ARG A 30 16.67 -1.28 4.08
CA ARG A 30 15.44 -1.70 3.40
C ARG A 30 14.64 -2.75 4.18
N THR A 31 15.34 -3.64 4.89
CA THR A 31 14.70 -4.68 5.69
C THR A 31 14.08 -4.08 6.94
N VAL A 32 14.79 -3.18 7.62
CA VAL A 32 14.42 -2.66 8.93
C VAL A 32 13.54 -1.40 8.86
N LEU A 33 13.90 -0.39 8.07
CA LEU A 33 13.30 0.94 8.18
C LEU A 33 12.20 1.19 7.15
N PHE A 34 12.60 1.44 5.90
CA PHE A 34 11.70 1.88 4.84
C PHE A 34 11.93 1.07 3.57
N GLN A 35 10.83 0.61 2.98
CA GLN A 35 10.84 0.00 1.66
C GLN A 35 10.11 0.92 0.69
N PRO A 36 10.73 1.29 -0.44
CA PRO A 36 10.05 2.05 -1.49
C PRO A 36 9.09 1.12 -2.24
N PHE A 37 7.90 1.63 -2.53
CA PHE A 37 6.89 0.98 -3.37
C PHE A 37 6.42 1.95 -4.46
N THR A 38 6.12 1.42 -5.63
CA THR A 38 5.44 2.14 -6.71
C THR A 38 3.98 1.71 -6.74
N ILE A 39 3.07 2.63 -7.07
CA ILE A 39 1.64 2.36 -7.22
C ILE A 39 1.31 2.12 -8.70
N PRO A 40 1.02 0.88 -9.12
CA PRO A 40 0.76 0.55 -10.52
C PRO A 40 -0.73 0.54 -10.88
N SER A 41 -1.63 0.65 -9.90
CA SER A 41 -3.08 0.53 -10.11
C SER A 41 -3.88 1.61 -9.37
N GLY A 42 -5.08 1.91 -9.87
CA GLY A 42 -5.96 2.96 -9.37
C GLY A 42 -6.89 2.56 -8.21
N SER A 43 -6.69 1.40 -7.60
CA SER A 43 -7.63 0.87 -6.60
C SER A 43 -7.67 1.65 -5.27
N MET A 44 -6.67 2.50 -5.05
CA MET A 44 -6.55 3.37 -3.88
C MET A 44 -6.77 4.86 -4.22
N MET A 45 -7.27 5.18 -5.42
CA MET A 45 -7.65 6.57 -5.75
C MET A 45 -8.84 7.01 -4.86
N PRO A 46 -8.90 8.29 -4.43
CA PRO A 46 -7.97 9.37 -4.76
C PRO A 46 -6.76 9.47 -3.81
N THR A 47 -6.71 8.64 -2.76
CA THR A 47 -5.65 8.64 -1.73
C THR A 47 -4.27 8.40 -2.35
N LEU A 48 -4.13 7.35 -3.15
CA LEU A 48 -2.92 6.99 -3.89
C LEU A 48 -3.24 6.91 -5.38
N LEU A 49 -2.41 7.56 -6.20
CA LEU A 49 -2.57 7.62 -7.65
C LEU A 49 -1.56 6.70 -8.33
N VAL A 50 -1.92 6.22 -9.53
CA VAL A 50 -0.97 5.51 -10.39
C VAL A 50 0.23 6.41 -10.67
N GLY A 51 1.43 5.87 -10.50
CA GLY A 51 2.68 6.61 -10.62
C GLY A 51 3.15 7.31 -9.33
N ASP A 52 2.43 7.15 -8.21
CA ASP A 52 2.98 7.49 -6.88
C ASP A 52 4.07 6.50 -6.47
N TYR A 53 5.08 7.03 -5.77
CA TYR A 53 6.12 6.28 -5.09
C TYR A 53 6.10 6.67 -3.62
N LEU A 54 6.02 5.66 -2.75
CA LEU A 54 5.85 5.89 -1.32
C LEU A 54 6.79 5.03 -0.49
N PHE A 55 7.10 5.53 0.69
CA PHE A 55 7.77 4.74 1.72
C PHE A 55 6.75 3.99 2.55
N VAL A 56 7.06 2.73 2.82
CA VAL A 56 6.33 1.90 3.78
C VAL A 56 7.15 1.78 5.05
N ASN A 57 6.55 2.14 6.18
CA ASN A 57 7.10 1.90 7.50
C ASN A 57 6.80 0.46 7.93
N LYS A 58 7.85 -0.37 7.93
CA LYS A 58 7.77 -1.79 8.30
C LYS A 58 7.84 -1.99 9.81
N PHE A 59 8.53 -1.08 10.50
CA PHE A 59 8.75 -1.14 11.95
C PHE A 59 7.43 -1.07 12.72
N SER A 60 6.43 -0.32 12.23
CA SER A 60 5.14 -0.17 12.91
C SER A 60 4.48 -1.50 13.25
N TYR A 61 4.43 -2.43 12.31
CA TYR A 61 3.72 -3.71 12.50
C TYR A 61 4.66 -4.84 12.90
N GLY A 62 5.94 -4.58 13.13
CA GLY A 62 6.95 -5.63 13.34
C GLY A 62 7.25 -6.43 12.08
N TYR A 63 7.96 -7.55 12.24
CA TYR A 63 8.52 -8.33 11.14
C TYR A 63 7.93 -9.73 11.09
N SER A 64 7.53 -10.15 9.89
CA SER A 64 7.21 -11.54 9.56
C SER A 64 8.23 -12.08 8.55
N LYS A 65 8.07 -13.34 8.13
CA LYS A 65 8.82 -13.89 6.99
C LYS A 65 8.74 -12.97 5.77
N TYR A 66 7.59 -12.35 5.51
CA TYR A 66 7.38 -11.47 4.35
C TYR A 66 8.07 -10.10 4.46
N SER A 67 8.55 -9.74 5.64
CA SER A 67 9.35 -8.54 5.83
C SER A 67 10.81 -8.73 5.40
N LEU A 68 11.27 -9.97 5.24
CA LEU A 68 12.62 -10.32 4.84
C LEU A 68 12.75 -10.45 3.31
N PRO A 69 13.92 -10.12 2.72
CA PRO A 69 14.20 -10.43 1.32
C PRO A 69 13.99 -11.92 1.03
N PHE A 70 13.29 -12.23 -0.07
CA PHE A 70 12.95 -13.60 -0.51
C PHE A 70 12.04 -14.41 0.42
N SER A 71 11.48 -13.80 1.47
CA SER A 71 10.50 -14.41 2.37
C SER A 71 10.87 -15.80 2.93
N PRO A 72 12.10 -16.02 3.44
CA PRO A 72 12.53 -17.32 3.94
C PRO A 72 11.67 -17.74 5.14
N ASN A 73 11.28 -19.01 5.19
CA ASN A 73 10.47 -19.57 6.27
C ASN A 73 11.31 -19.86 7.53
N LEU A 74 11.80 -18.81 8.18
CA LEU A 74 12.69 -18.90 9.35
C LEU A 74 11.92 -18.93 10.67
N PHE A 75 10.74 -18.32 10.72
CA PHE A 75 9.87 -18.24 11.89
C PHE A 75 8.41 -18.01 11.47
N SER A 76 7.48 -18.31 12.38
CA SER A 76 6.04 -18.11 12.18
C SER A 76 5.55 -16.88 12.94
N GLY A 77 4.52 -16.22 12.39
CA GLY A 77 3.93 -15.05 13.02
C GLY A 77 4.80 -13.79 12.87
N ARG A 78 4.63 -12.87 13.83
CA ARG A 78 5.28 -11.55 13.83
C ARG A 78 6.12 -11.37 15.09
N ILE A 79 7.28 -10.74 14.93
CA ILE A 79 8.18 -10.35 16.02
C ILE A 79 8.40 -8.84 16.03
N LEU A 80 8.79 -8.28 17.18
CA LEU A 80 9.13 -6.87 17.34
C LEU A 80 8.01 -5.93 16.85
N GLN A 81 6.76 -6.20 17.26
CA GLN A 81 5.63 -5.36 16.93
C GLN A 81 5.60 -4.13 17.86
N PHE A 82 5.85 -2.95 17.30
CA PHE A 82 5.87 -1.69 18.06
C PHE A 82 4.52 -0.96 18.07
N SER A 83 3.62 -1.31 17.16
CA SER A 83 2.28 -0.76 17.09
C SER A 83 1.31 -1.77 16.48
N GLU A 84 0.08 -1.72 16.95
CA GLU A 84 -1.00 -2.51 16.37
C GLU A 84 -1.54 -1.83 15.10
N PRO A 85 -1.89 -2.61 14.05
CA PRO A 85 -2.63 -2.07 12.92
C PRO A 85 -3.95 -1.46 13.38
N LYS A 86 -4.25 -0.25 12.92
CA LYS A 86 -5.44 0.50 13.31
C LYS A 86 -6.41 0.61 12.15
N ARG A 87 -7.71 0.66 12.46
CA ARG A 87 -8.75 0.97 11.48
C ARG A 87 -8.42 2.31 10.79
N GLY A 88 -8.43 2.30 9.47
CA GLY A 88 -8.06 3.42 8.62
C GLY A 88 -6.61 3.42 8.15
N ASP A 89 -5.71 2.62 8.71
CA ASP A 89 -4.34 2.56 8.18
C ASP A 89 -4.33 2.07 6.73
N VAL A 90 -3.51 2.69 5.87
CA VAL A 90 -3.21 2.18 4.53
C VAL A 90 -2.02 1.23 4.63
N VAL A 91 -2.23 -0.02 4.26
CA VAL A 91 -1.32 -1.14 4.56
C VAL A 91 -0.90 -1.85 3.29
N VAL A 92 0.40 -2.09 3.16
CA VAL A 92 0.96 -3.01 2.16
C VAL A 92 1.04 -4.41 2.75
N PHE A 93 0.60 -5.41 2.00
CA PHE A 93 0.59 -6.80 2.43
C PHE A 93 0.78 -7.76 1.24
N ARG A 94 1.24 -8.98 1.53
CA ARG A 94 1.24 -10.08 0.55
C ARG A 94 -0.17 -10.57 0.33
N LEU A 95 -0.61 -10.63 -0.93
CA LEU A 95 -1.93 -11.13 -1.29
C LEU A 95 -2.09 -12.58 -0.80
N PRO A 96 -3.05 -12.91 0.10
CA PRO A 96 -3.18 -14.24 0.67
C PRO A 96 -3.30 -15.39 -0.35
N PRO A 97 -4.12 -15.29 -1.42
CA PRO A 97 -4.20 -16.35 -2.43
C PRO A 97 -2.96 -16.43 -3.34
N ASN A 98 -2.12 -15.39 -3.40
CA ASN A 98 -0.89 -15.37 -4.19
C ASN A 98 0.20 -14.47 -3.54
N PRO A 99 0.99 -15.00 -2.60
CA PRO A 99 1.94 -14.21 -1.80
C PRO A 99 3.13 -13.60 -2.57
N ASP A 100 3.28 -13.91 -3.86
CA ASP A 100 4.29 -13.28 -4.72
C ASP A 100 3.88 -11.87 -5.15
N VAL A 101 2.62 -11.49 -4.93
CA VAL A 101 2.06 -10.19 -5.29
C VAL A 101 1.81 -9.35 -4.03
N ASP A 102 2.27 -8.10 -4.08
CA ASP A 102 2.04 -7.11 -3.03
C ASP A 102 0.78 -6.30 -3.35
N TYR A 103 -0.14 -6.21 -2.38
CA TYR A 103 -1.33 -5.36 -2.45
C TYR A 103 -1.21 -4.22 -1.45
N ILE A 104 -1.88 -3.11 -1.74
CA ILE A 104 -2.03 -1.97 -0.84
C ILE A 104 -3.50 -1.61 -0.74
N LYS A 105 -4.03 -1.59 0.48
CA LYS A 105 -5.45 -1.31 0.76
C LYS A 105 -5.58 -0.58 2.10
N ARG A 106 -6.76 -0.02 2.36
CA ARG A 106 -7.13 0.52 3.67
C ARG A 106 -7.63 -0.59 4.58
N LEU A 107 -7.15 -0.60 5.82
CA LEU A 107 -7.61 -1.50 6.87
C LEU A 107 -8.99 -1.03 7.34
N VAL A 108 -10.01 -1.81 6.99
CA VAL A 108 -11.40 -1.52 7.33
C VAL A 108 -11.88 -2.34 8.51
N GLY A 109 -11.49 -3.61 8.64
CA GLY A 109 -11.91 -4.48 9.74
C GLY A 109 -10.73 -5.05 10.53
N LEU A 110 -10.84 -4.99 11.85
CA LEU A 110 -9.94 -5.56 12.83
C LEU A 110 -10.43 -6.95 13.28
N PRO A 111 -9.59 -7.77 13.93
CA PRO A 111 -10.02 -9.03 14.54
C PRO A 111 -11.30 -8.88 15.37
N GLY A 112 -12.29 -9.75 15.12
CA GLY A 112 -13.57 -9.75 15.81
C GLY A 112 -14.65 -8.82 15.24
N ASP A 113 -14.30 -7.91 14.32
CA ASP A 113 -15.28 -7.01 13.72
C ASP A 113 -16.28 -7.74 12.81
N ARG A 114 -17.51 -7.22 12.75
CA ARG A 114 -18.49 -7.53 11.72
C ARG A 114 -18.49 -6.43 10.67
N ILE A 115 -18.15 -6.79 9.44
CA ILE A 115 -18.08 -5.86 8.30
C ILE A 115 -19.17 -6.22 7.29
N GLN A 116 -19.90 -5.23 6.80
CA GLN A 116 -20.88 -5.42 5.74
C GLN A 116 -20.98 -4.15 4.90
N VAL A 117 -21.25 -4.27 3.60
CA VAL A 117 -21.69 -3.13 2.77
C VAL A 117 -23.16 -3.35 2.41
N THR A 118 -23.98 -2.32 2.55
CA THR A 118 -25.40 -2.34 2.19
C THR A 118 -25.76 -1.04 1.51
N ASN A 119 -26.31 -1.12 0.30
CA ASN A 119 -26.61 0.03 -0.57
C ASN A 119 -25.42 1.01 -0.68
N GLY A 120 -24.21 0.49 -0.85
CA GLY A 120 -22.98 1.29 -1.00
C GLY A 120 -22.49 1.98 0.29
N VAL A 121 -23.12 1.71 1.44
CA VAL A 121 -22.69 2.20 2.76
C VAL A 121 -22.00 1.08 3.51
N LEU A 122 -20.79 1.37 4.01
CA LEU A 122 -20.02 0.47 4.84
C LEU A 122 -20.57 0.47 6.28
N PHE A 123 -20.77 -0.72 6.84
CA PHE A 123 -21.14 -0.95 8.22
C PHE A 123 -20.01 -1.69 8.96
N VAL A 124 -19.68 -1.20 10.15
CA VAL A 124 -18.72 -1.79 11.06
C VAL A 124 -19.45 -2.06 12.38
N ASN A 125 -19.53 -3.33 12.78
CA ASN A 125 -20.24 -3.78 13.98
C ASN A 125 -21.70 -3.28 14.02
N GLY A 126 -22.37 -3.28 12.86
CA GLY A 126 -23.74 -2.80 12.68
C GLY A 126 -23.90 -1.28 12.66
N GLN A 127 -22.82 -0.51 12.87
CA GLN A 127 -22.85 0.95 12.79
C GLN A 127 -22.47 1.41 11.37
N PRO A 128 -23.26 2.28 10.72
CA PRO A 128 -22.89 2.82 9.42
C PRO A 128 -21.69 3.76 9.58
N VAL A 129 -20.71 3.61 8.69
CA VAL A 129 -19.63 4.57 8.50
C VAL A 129 -20.22 5.78 7.77
N PRO A 130 -20.24 6.98 8.38
CA PRO A 130 -20.73 8.18 7.71
C PRO A 130 -20.05 8.38 6.36
N LYS A 131 -20.85 8.56 5.31
CA LYS A 131 -20.44 8.78 3.93
C LYS A 131 -21.11 10.04 3.40
N GLN A 132 -20.32 11.06 3.09
CA GLN A 132 -20.80 12.39 2.68
C GLN A 132 -20.23 12.75 1.30
N PRO A 133 -21.03 13.28 0.36
CA PRO A 133 -20.50 13.78 -0.90
C PRO A 133 -19.41 14.86 -0.68
N ASP A 134 -18.29 14.75 -1.39
CA ASP A 134 -17.14 15.66 -1.29
C ASP A 134 -16.60 16.05 -2.68
N GLY A 135 -17.50 16.24 -3.64
CA GLY A 135 -17.17 16.70 -4.99
C GLY A 135 -16.92 15.56 -5.97
N ALA A 136 -15.97 15.77 -6.88
CA ALA A 136 -15.67 14.85 -7.96
C ALA A 136 -14.16 14.77 -8.25
N PHE A 137 -13.71 13.61 -8.72
CA PHE A 137 -12.32 13.31 -9.04
C PHE A 137 -12.20 13.01 -10.54
N THR A 138 -11.14 13.52 -11.17
CA THR A 138 -10.79 13.19 -12.55
C THR A 138 -9.36 12.65 -12.56
N SER A 139 -9.21 11.43 -13.05
CA SER A 139 -7.92 10.75 -13.12
C SER A 139 -7.13 11.20 -14.35
N ASP A 140 -5.80 11.26 -14.22
CA ASP A 140 -4.85 11.38 -15.33
C ASP A 140 -4.31 10.01 -15.79
N TYR A 141 -4.85 8.92 -15.23
CA TYR A 141 -4.53 7.53 -15.59
C TYR A 141 -5.34 7.12 -16.82
N ARG A 142 -4.68 6.80 -17.95
CA ARG A 142 -5.38 6.56 -19.23
C ARG A 142 -6.32 5.37 -19.22
N ALA A 143 -6.03 4.35 -18.40
CA ALA A 143 -6.87 3.17 -18.29
C ALA A 143 -8.07 3.39 -17.36
N ASP A 144 -8.18 4.55 -16.70
CA ASP A 144 -9.39 4.98 -16.01
C ASP A 144 -10.23 5.84 -16.98
N PRO A 145 -11.33 5.32 -17.54
CA PRO A 145 -12.20 6.09 -18.43
C PRO A 145 -13.01 7.16 -17.66
N GLY A 146 -12.93 7.21 -16.33
CA GLY A 146 -13.72 8.07 -15.46
C GLY A 146 -13.23 9.51 -15.41
N SER A 147 -14.08 10.44 -15.89
CA SER A 147 -14.00 11.87 -15.56
C SER A 147 -15.15 12.23 -14.64
N ASN A 148 -14.94 13.18 -13.73
CA ASN A 148 -15.94 13.60 -12.74
C ASN A 148 -16.54 12.44 -11.92
N VAL A 149 -15.69 11.51 -11.50
CA VAL A 149 -16.09 10.40 -10.62
C VAL A 149 -16.51 10.96 -9.25
N PRO A 150 -17.70 10.62 -8.73
CA PRO A 150 -18.13 11.11 -7.42
C PRO A 150 -17.15 10.75 -6.30
N VAL A 151 -16.84 11.74 -5.48
CA VAL A 151 -16.02 11.58 -4.28
C VAL A 151 -16.93 11.58 -3.06
N PHE A 152 -16.69 10.65 -2.15
CA PHE A 152 -17.34 10.63 -0.86
C PHE A 152 -16.31 10.60 0.27
N ARG A 153 -16.48 11.49 1.24
CA ARG A 153 -15.73 11.45 2.48
C ARG A 153 -16.36 10.44 3.43
N GLU A 154 -15.54 9.48 3.86
CA GLU A 154 -15.89 8.53 4.91
C GLU A 154 -15.17 8.84 6.21
N THR A 155 -15.81 8.53 7.34
CA THR A 155 -15.26 8.80 8.67
C THR A 155 -15.45 7.60 9.59
N PHE A 156 -14.37 7.00 10.06
CA PHE A 156 -14.46 5.92 11.06
C PHE A 156 -14.81 6.47 12.45
N ASP A 157 -15.25 5.57 13.33
CA ASP A 157 -15.56 5.82 14.75
C ASP A 157 -14.39 6.43 15.54
N ASN A 158 -13.16 6.08 15.16
CA ASN A 158 -11.93 6.63 15.71
C ASN A 158 -11.56 8.04 15.17
N GLY A 159 -12.41 8.64 14.33
CA GLY A 159 -12.21 9.96 13.74
C GLY A 159 -11.29 10.01 12.53
N VAL A 160 -10.79 8.87 12.03
CA VAL A 160 -10.02 8.84 10.78
C VAL A 160 -10.96 9.13 9.61
N THR A 161 -10.64 10.18 8.86
CA THR A 161 -11.38 10.60 7.67
C THR A 161 -10.57 10.39 6.40
N PHE A 162 -11.20 9.89 5.34
CA PHE A 162 -10.56 9.69 4.05
C PHE A 162 -11.58 9.79 2.92
N ASP A 163 -11.10 10.07 1.73
CA ASP A 163 -11.94 10.21 0.55
C ASP A 163 -11.96 8.88 -0.23
N THR A 164 -13.12 8.56 -0.78
CA THR A 164 -13.38 7.34 -1.56
C THR A 164 -14.01 7.72 -2.90
N LEU A 165 -13.76 6.92 -3.92
CA LEU A 165 -14.48 7.01 -5.19
C LEU A 165 -15.56 5.96 -5.22
N ASP A 166 -16.74 6.35 -5.67
CA ASP A 166 -17.88 5.47 -5.91
C ASP A 166 -18.58 5.98 -7.18
N GLN A 167 -18.50 5.17 -8.24
CA GLN A 167 -18.87 5.52 -9.61
C GLN A 167 -20.30 5.10 -9.94
N SER A 168 -20.75 3.99 -9.37
CA SER A 168 -22.00 3.33 -9.74
C SER A 168 -22.83 3.10 -8.49
N PRO A 169 -24.08 3.57 -8.45
CA PRO A 169 -24.95 3.40 -7.28
C PRO A 169 -25.35 1.95 -6.98
N ASP A 170 -25.13 1.03 -7.94
CA ASP A 170 -25.40 -0.41 -7.83
C ASP A 170 -24.20 -1.23 -8.35
N SER A 171 -23.02 -1.02 -7.77
CA SER A 171 -21.83 -1.82 -8.03
C SER A 171 -21.92 -3.22 -7.42
N ARG A 172 -21.09 -4.16 -7.92
CA ARG A 172 -20.96 -5.51 -7.34
C ARG A 172 -20.57 -5.48 -5.85
N GLY A 173 -19.89 -4.41 -5.40
CA GLY A 173 -19.38 -4.27 -4.04
C GLY A 173 -20.34 -3.62 -3.06
N ASP A 174 -21.52 -3.18 -3.51
CA ASP A 174 -22.42 -2.31 -2.72
C ASP A 174 -23.38 -3.07 -1.81
N ASN A 175 -23.52 -4.38 -2.03
CA ASN A 175 -24.34 -5.25 -1.20
C ASN A 175 -23.59 -6.55 -0.96
N THR A 176 -23.08 -6.71 0.26
CA THR A 176 -22.33 -7.90 0.66
C THR A 176 -23.06 -8.68 1.74
N ARG A 177 -22.68 -9.95 1.88
CA ARG A 177 -22.91 -10.66 3.14
C ARG A 177 -22.17 -9.95 4.29
N GLU A 178 -22.55 -10.28 5.52
CA GLU A 178 -21.74 -9.94 6.68
C GLU A 178 -20.46 -10.80 6.71
N PHE A 179 -19.34 -10.17 7.06
CA PHE A 179 -18.05 -10.79 7.29
C PHE A 179 -17.68 -10.64 8.76
N LEU A 180 -17.56 -11.75 9.47
CA LEU A 180 -16.92 -11.77 10.79
C LEU A 180 -15.41 -11.95 10.60
N VAL A 181 -14.63 -10.94 10.96
CA VAL A 181 -13.18 -10.95 10.80
C VAL A 181 -12.57 -11.93 11.81
N PRO A 182 -11.87 -12.99 11.36
CA PRO A 182 -11.25 -13.95 12.27
C PRO A 182 -10.16 -13.33 13.13
N GLU A 183 -9.88 -13.97 14.27
CA GLU A 183 -8.73 -13.62 15.09
C GLU A 183 -7.42 -13.64 14.28
N GLY A 184 -6.56 -12.66 14.53
CA GLY A 184 -5.28 -12.50 13.82
C GLY A 184 -5.41 -12.15 12.33
N HIS A 185 -6.60 -11.77 11.85
CA HIS A 185 -6.83 -11.37 10.46
C HIS A 185 -7.40 -9.96 10.36
N TYR A 186 -7.36 -9.40 9.15
CA TYR A 186 -7.84 -8.06 8.84
C TYR A 186 -8.71 -8.06 7.58
N PHE A 187 -9.67 -7.14 7.53
CA PHE A 187 -10.49 -6.88 6.35
C PHE A 187 -10.01 -5.61 5.68
N MET A 188 -9.67 -5.71 4.40
CA MET A 188 -9.02 -4.66 3.62
C MET A 188 -9.93 -4.20 2.48
N MET A 189 -10.04 -2.89 2.25
CA MET A 189 -10.79 -2.33 1.12
C MET A 189 -9.99 -1.27 0.38
N GLY A 190 -10.23 -1.13 -0.92
CA GLY A 190 -9.70 -0.02 -1.70
C GLY A 190 -10.53 1.25 -1.51
N ASP A 191 -9.88 2.39 -1.62
CA ASP A 191 -10.56 3.70 -1.57
C ASP A 191 -11.34 3.98 -2.87
N ASN A 192 -10.93 3.38 -4.00
CA ASN A 192 -11.71 3.39 -5.23
C ASN A 192 -12.66 2.19 -5.22
N ARG A 193 -13.86 2.38 -4.64
CA ARG A 193 -14.75 1.31 -4.17
C ARG A 193 -15.21 0.38 -5.28
N ASP A 194 -15.46 0.90 -6.47
CA ASP A 194 -15.94 0.11 -7.60
C ASP A 194 -14.82 -0.50 -8.43
N ASN A 195 -13.60 0.03 -8.29
CA ASN A 195 -12.42 -0.41 -9.04
C ASN A 195 -11.35 -1.02 -8.13
N SER A 196 -11.79 -1.79 -7.12
CA SER A 196 -10.92 -2.45 -6.17
C SER A 196 -11.31 -3.92 -5.97
N LEU A 197 -10.44 -4.82 -6.39
CA LEU A 197 -10.41 -6.21 -5.93
C LEU A 197 -9.77 -6.25 -4.55
N ASP A 198 -10.59 -6.50 -3.52
CA ASP A 198 -10.24 -6.45 -2.11
C ASP A 198 -11.00 -7.51 -1.28
N SER A 199 -11.04 -7.37 0.05
CA SER A 199 -11.60 -8.41 0.93
C SER A 199 -13.09 -8.70 0.70
N ARG A 200 -13.82 -7.80 0.01
CA ARG A 200 -15.20 -8.07 -0.44
C ARG A 200 -15.28 -9.19 -1.49
N PHE A 201 -14.17 -9.47 -2.17
CA PHE A 201 -14.11 -10.35 -3.33
C PHE A 201 -13.13 -11.52 -3.12
N ASP A 202 -11.96 -11.45 -3.76
CA ASP A 202 -11.00 -12.55 -3.93
C ASP A 202 -9.79 -12.46 -2.99
N VAL A 203 -9.55 -11.31 -2.35
CA VAL A 203 -8.48 -11.18 -1.35
C VAL A 203 -8.78 -11.98 -0.08
N GLY A 204 -10.05 -12.09 0.30
CA GLY A 204 -10.46 -12.67 1.58
C GLY A 204 -9.93 -11.88 2.78
N PHE A 205 -9.82 -12.54 3.93
CA PHE A 205 -9.22 -11.93 5.12
C PHE A 205 -7.69 -12.01 5.04
N VAL A 206 -7.01 -10.94 5.45
CA VAL A 206 -5.55 -10.84 5.39
C VAL A 206 -4.96 -11.24 6.73
N PRO A 207 -4.19 -12.35 6.83
CA PRO A 207 -3.53 -12.73 8.08
C PRO A 207 -2.53 -11.67 8.53
N ALA A 208 -2.33 -11.52 9.84
CA ALA A 208 -1.36 -10.58 10.39
C ALA A 208 0.04 -10.81 9.84
N GLU A 209 0.46 -12.06 9.61
CA GLU A 209 1.79 -12.34 9.05
C GLU A 209 1.97 -11.74 7.64
N ASN A 210 0.92 -11.61 6.84
CA ASN A 210 0.97 -11.06 5.48
C ASN A 210 1.26 -9.56 5.43
N LEU A 211 1.06 -8.82 6.53
CA LEU A 211 1.29 -7.38 6.55
C LEU A 211 2.79 -7.06 6.40
N ILE A 212 3.14 -6.23 5.43
CA ILE A 212 4.51 -5.75 5.23
C ILE A 212 4.75 -4.50 6.04
N GLY A 213 3.82 -3.55 6.02
CA GLY A 213 3.94 -2.29 6.77
C GLY A 213 2.89 -1.25 6.37
N ARG A 214 2.93 -0.11 7.06
CA ARG A 214 2.03 1.02 6.84
C ARG A 214 2.61 1.98 5.79
N ALA A 215 1.81 2.37 4.80
CA ALA A 215 2.17 3.46 3.89
C ALA A 215 2.29 4.77 4.67
N SER A 216 3.40 5.51 4.52
CA SER A 216 3.69 6.70 5.32
C SER A 216 3.68 7.99 4.52
N VAL A 217 4.54 8.10 3.51
CA VAL A 217 4.76 9.34 2.77
C VAL A 217 5.01 9.07 1.30
N ILE A 218 4.42 9.88 0.43
CA ILE A 218 4.70 9.90 -1.00
C ILE A 218 5.97 10.72 -1.20
N PHE A 219 7.03 10.13 -1.73
CA PHE A 219 8.31 10.82 -1.94
C PHE A 219 8.56 11.19 -3.40
N PHE A 220 7.73 10.69 -4.32
CA PHE A 220 7.82 10.99 -5.75
C PHE A 220 6.48 10.65 -6.42
N SER A 221 6.07 11.39 -7.44
CA SER A 221 4.82 11.12 -8.16
C SER A 221 4.88 11.61 -9.60
N LEU A 222 4.56 10.73 -10.55
CA LEU A 222 4.49 11.05 -11.98
C LEU A 222 3.08 10.79 -12.52
N GLY A 223 2.55 11.76 -13.25
CA GLY A 223 1.27 11.67 -13.93
C GLY A 223 1.32 11.14 -15.35
N ASN A 224 0.15 11.12 -16.00
CA ASN A 224 -0.01 10.85 -17.43
C ASN A 224 0.59 9.52 -17.92
N ASP A 225 0.58 8.47 -17.08
CA ASP A 225 1.23 7.18 -17.37
C ASP A 225 2.71 7.29 -17.74
N THR A 226 3.42 8.26 -17.16
CA THR A 226 4.84 8.46 -17.46
C THR A 226 5.67 7.31 -16.89
N PRO A 227 6.32 6.49 -17.75
CA PRO A 227 7.27 5.49 -17.30
C PRO A 227 8.44 6.16 -16.59
N PHE A 228 8.92 5.54 -15.52
CA PHE A 228 10.06 6.03 -14.77
C PHE A 228 11.31 6.24 -15.66
N SER A 229 11.49 5.43 -16.70
CA SER A 229 12.64 5.55 -17.62
C SER A 229 12.62 6.83 -18.49
N ARG A 230 11.48 7.49 -18.68
CA ARG A 230 11.35 8.70 -19.49
C ARG A 230 11.69 9.96 -18.69
N VAL A 231 12.93 10.04 -18.20
CA VAL A 231 13.41 11.11 -17.30
C VAL A 231 13.25 12.52 -17.87
N TRP A 232 13.25 12.67 -19.19
CA TRP A 232 13.04 13.96 -19.87
C TRP A 232 11.59 14.45 -19.80
N ASP A 233 10.62 13.57 -19.57
CA ASP A 233 9.20 13.93 -19.40
C ASP A 233 8.87 14.31 -17.95
N TRP A 234 9.76 14.00 -16.99
CA TRP A 234 9.51 14.20 -15.56
C TRP A 234 9.23 15.65 -15.18
N PRO A 235 9.97 16.68 -15.68
CA PRO A 235 9.69 18.06 -15.30
C PRO A 235 8.25 18.50 -15.63
N ALA A 236 7.68 17.99 -16.71
CA ALA A 236 6.31 18.31 -17.14
C ALA A 236 5.24 17.46 -16.43
N ASN A 237 5.56 16.21 -16.08
CA ASN A 237 4.58 15.25 -15.55
C ASN A 237 4.68 15.01 -14.04
N MET A 238 5.58 15.70 -13.32
CA MET A 238 5.69 15.55 -11.86
C MET A 238 4.50 16.19 -11.14
N ARG A 239 3.85 15.42 -10.27
CA ARG A 239 2.74 15.91 -9.41
C ARG A 239 3.30 16.53 -8.12
N TRP A 240 3.73 17.78 -8.21
CA TRP A 240 4.42 18.50 -7.12
C TRP A 240 3.60 18.63 -5.84
N ASP A 241 2.27 18.73 -5.95
CA ASP A 241 1.32 18.79 -4.84
C ASP A 241 1.29 17.51 -3.99
N ARG A 242 1.79 16.40 -4.54
CA ARG A 242 1.85 15.09 -3.86
C ARG A 242 3.19 14.83 -3.20
N LEU A 243 4.22 15.62 -3.51
CA LEU A 243 5.56 15.43 -2.95
C LEU A 243 5.53 15.65 -1.43
N PHE A 244 6.01 14.67 -0.67
CA PHE A 244 5.97 14.60 0.79
C PHE A 244 4.58 14.59 1.42
N LYS A 245 3.53 14.29 0.64
CA LYS A 245 2.18 14.11 1.18
C LYS A 245 2.16 12.88 2.09
N VAL A 246 1.69 13.08 3.32
CA VAL A 246 1.47 11.99 4.28
C VAL A 246 0.24 11.20 3.86
N VAL A 247 0.37 9.88 3.83
CA VAL A 247 -0.73 8.96 3.55
C VAL A 247 -1.58 8.83 4.81
N LYS A 248 -2.85 9.20 4.70
CA LYS A 248 -3.84 9.11 5.77
C LYS A 248 -4.94 8.13 5.38
#